data_AF-A0A0M2WLU4-F1
#
_entry.id   AF-A0A0M2WLU4-F1
#
_cell.length_a   1.000
_cell.length_b   1.000
_cell.length_c   1.000
_cell.angle_alpha   90.00
_cell.angle_beta   90.00
_cell.angle_gamma   90.00
#
_symmetry.space_group_name_H-M   'P 1'
#
loop_
_entity.id
_entity.type
_entity.pdbx_description
1 polymer ?
#
loop_
_entity_poly.entity_id
_entity_poly.type
_entity_poly.pdbx_seq_one_letter_code
_entity_poly.pdbx_strand_id
1 'polypeptide(L)'
;MMWTDVAALAYQPSCAFPESSQLQDNTYRHPRAGWPGRLFAALANCTHFATVRQAVMSRLPFLTLHSDVRDVVYVSWLVDAAAAQRLLPAGVVLWQRDGKTPFTVLTYRHGHFGPALLGPLRKLLPSPLQSNWRLYLDHTPAGAPAVPCVYFLKNIMDSLPHALGTRLFSDILPTHLADNMTLEVTATQARCAITPGAGSAPLLDVQADITAEHGLDADWQQLFGNWRDAVAFLACQDAAIAHVPRNGKLVFGEIDLPVDVGQVQALTALRADCGLLGQLPPLSTPFAFLVPKVAFKALSERLL
;
A
#
# COMPACT_ATOMS: atom_id res chain seq x y z
N MET A 1 -43.95 -3.23 -30.55
CA MET A 1 -43.73 -2.82 -29.15
C MET A 1 -42.63 -3.73 -28.62
N MET A 2 -41.40 -3.21 -28.64
CA MET A 2 -40.15 -3.98 -28.53
C MET A 2 -39.43 -3.41 -27.32
N TRP A 3 -39.27 -4.21 -26.26
CA TRP A 3 -38.43 -3.88 -25.12
C TRP A 3 -37.28 -4.89 -25.10
N THR A 4 -36.09 -4.33 -25.20
CA THR A 4 -34.79 -4.98 -25.30
C THR A 4 -34.29 -5.48 -23.95
N ASP A 5 -33.89 -6.74 -23.92
CA ASP A 5 -32.98 -7.35 -22.97
C ASP A 5 -31.61 -6.64 -22.96
N VAL A 6 -31.12 -6.27 -21.78
CA VAL A 6 -29.69 -6.02 -21.55
C VAL A 6 -29.26 -6.92 -20.41
N ALA A 7 -28.48 -7.93 -20.78
CA ALA A 7 -27.99 -9.00 -19.93
C ALA A 7 -27.01 -8.47 -18.86
N ALA A 8 -27.27 -8.88 -17.62
CA ALA A 8 -26.30 -8.86 -16.54
C ALA A 8 -25.12 -9.78 -16.89
N LEU A 9 -23.93 -9.19 -17.03
CA LEU A 9 -22.67 -9.94 -17.14
C LEU A 9 -22.29 -10.44 -15.75
N ALA A 10 -22.66 -11.69 -15.48
CA ALA A 10 -22.22 -12.45 -14.31
C ALA A 10 -20.71 -12.70 -14.38
N TYR A 11 -20.00 -12.24 -13.36
CA TYR A 11 -18.62 -12.60 -13.07
C TYR A 11 -18.53 -14.11 -12.82
N GLN A 12 -17.83 -14.84 -13.70
CA GLN A 12 -17.48 -16.25 -13.49
C GLN A 12 -16.00 -16.35 -13.13
N PRO A 13 -15.63 -16.77 -11.90
CA PRO A 13 -14.25 -17.12 -11.59
C PRO A 13 -13.99 -18.57 -12.02
N SER A 14 -13.25 -18.76 -13.11
CA SER A 14 -12.66 -20.05 -13.47
C SER A 14 -11.23 -20.16 -12.94
N CYS A 15 -10.92 -21.35 -12.40
CA CYS A 15 -9.60 -21.88 -12.01
C CYS A 15 -9.18 -21.70 -10.53
N ALA A 16 -9.29 -22.81 -9.79
CA ALA A 16 -8.56 -23.24 -8.59
C ALA A 16 -7.93 -22.15 -7.69
N PHE A 17 -8.55 -21.94 -6.53
CA PHE A 17 -8.02 -21.14 -5.43
C PHE A 17 -6.71 -21.73 -4.89
N PRO A 18 -5.62 -20.96 -4.79
CA PRO A 18 -4.55 -21.28 -3.85
C PRO A 18 -5.05 -21.04 -2.42
N GLU A 19 -4.62 -21.89 -1.50
CA GLU A 19 -4.83 -21.76 -0.05
C GLU A 19 -4.52 -20.34 0.47
N SER A 20 -5.14 -19.99 1.59
CA SER A 20 -5.18 -18.71 2.33
C SER A 20 -3.84 -18.01 2.69
N SER A 21 -2.75 -18.24 1.95
CA SER A 21 -1.38 -17.84 2.29
C SER A 21 -0.84 -16.62 1.52
N GLN A 22 -1.36 -16.26 0.34
CA GLN A 22 -0.69 -15.25 -0.51
C GLN A 22 -0.79 -13.81 0.02
N LEU A 23 -1.89 -13.44 0.68
CA LEU A 23 -2.06 -12.11 1.27
C LEU A 23 -1.08 -11.85 2.42
N GLN A 24 -0.81 -12.86 3.25
CA GLN A 24 0.15 -12.76 4.36
C GLN A 24 1.60 -13.04 3.94
N ASP A 25 1.82 -13.79 2.84
CA ASP A 25 3.16 -14.16 2.39
C ASP A 25 3.93 -12.97 1.80
N ASN A 26 4.83 -12.40 2.60
CA ASN A 26 5.74 -11.35 2.19
C ASN A 26 7.15 -11.88 1.81
N THR A 27 7.26 -13.16 1.46
CA THR A 27 8.51 -13.75 0.96
C THR A 27 8.90 -13.10 -0.37
N TYR A 28 10.13 -12.60 -0.45
CA TYR A 28 10.64 -12.01 -1.68
C TYR A 28 10.88 -13.09 -2.74
N ARG A 29 10.26 -12.91 -3.90
CA ARG A 29 10.62 -13.59 -5.14
C ARG A 29 10.97 -12.54 -6.18
N HIS A 30 12.17 -12.70 -6.75
CA HIS A 30 12.70 -11.79 -7.76
C HIS A 30 11.93 -11.95 -9.08
N PRO A 31 11.58 -10.85 -9.79
CA PRO A 31 10.77 -10.91 -11.01
C PRO A 31 11.47 -11.62 -12.18
N ARG A 32 12.80 -11.50 -12.26
CA ARG A 32 13.60 -12.22 -13.26
C ARG A 32 14.05 -13.58 -12.73
N ALA A 33 13.81 -14.61 -13.53
CA ALA A 33 14.33 -15.95 -13.28
C ALA A 33 15.87 -16.00 -13.40
N GLY A 34 16.47 -17.05 -12.84
CA GLY A 34 17.90 -17.32 -12.96
C GLY A 34 18.69 -17.10 -11.66
N TRP A 35 20.00 -17.34 -11.74
CA TRP A 35 20.88 -17.32 -10.57
C TRP A 35 21.02 -15.95 -9.88
N PRO A 36 21.04 -14.79 -10.59
CA PRO A 36 21.16 -13.50 -9.90
C PRO A 36 19.90 -13.19 -9.07
N GLY A 37 18.72 -13.48 -9.63
CA GLY A 37 17.45 -13.31 -8.92
C GLY A 37 17.35 -14.19 -7.67
N ARG A 38 17.85 -15.44 -7.74
CA ARG A 38 17.94 -16.32 -6.58
C ARG A 38 18.90 -15.80 -5.51
N LEU A 39 20.04 -15.21 -5.90
CA LEU A 39 20.97 -14.59 -4.96
C LEU A 39 20.32 -13.41 -4.22
N PHE A 40 19.66 -12.51 -4.95
CA PHE A 40 18.94 -11.39 -4.33
C PHE A 40 17.81 -11.88 -3.43
N ALA A 41 17.08 -12.92 -3.82
CA ALA A 41 16.04 -13.49 -2.98
C ALA A 41 16.59 -14.15 -1.71
N ALA A 42 17.71 -14.87 -1.80
CA ALA A 42 18.37 -15.44 -0.62
C ALA A 42 18.82 -14.34 0.35
N LEU A 43 19.40 -13.25 -0.17
CA LEU A 43 19.81 -12.11 0.63
C LEU A 43 18.59 -11.41 1.28
N ALA A 44 17.57 -11.10 0.48
CA ALA A 44 16.36 -10.40 0.90
C ALA A 44 15.52 -11.17 1.94
N ASN A 45 15.62 -12.50 1.95
CA ASN A 45 14.90 -13.38 2.87
C ASN A 45 15.79 -13.94 3.99
N CYS A 46 17.04 -13.47 4.14
CA CYS A 46 17.98 -13.99 5.13
C CYS A 46 17.57 -13.56 6.56
N THR A 47 16.99 -14.49 7.32
CA THR A 47 16.53 -14.25 8.69
C THR A 47 17.67 -13.98 9.67
N HIS A 48 18.84 -14.59 9.47
CA HIS A 48 20.03 -14.34 10.29
C HIS A 48 20.49 -12.88 10.18
N PHE A 49 20.65 -12.38 8.94
CA PHE A 49 20.98 -10.98 8.70
C PHE A 49 19.93 -10.04 9.30
N ALA A 50 18.64 -10.32 9.08
CA ALA A 50 17.56 -9.51 9.64
C ALA A 50 17.59 -9.45 11.17
N THR A 51 17.96 -10.55 11.83
CA THR A 51 18.11 -10.63 13.30
C THR A 51 19.29 -9.79 13.79
N VAL A 52 20.45 -9.93 13.15
CA VAL A 52 21.65 -9.13 13.47
C VAL A 52 21.37 -7.63 13.27
N ARG A 53 20.79 -7.27 12.11
CA ARG A 53 20.38 -5.91 11.82
C ARG A 53 19.47 -5.35 12.90
N GLN A 54 18.40 -6.07 13.26
CA GLN A 54 17.45 -5.60 14.26
C GLN A 54 18.12 -5.38 15.63
N ALA A 55 19.03 -6.26 16.03
CA ALA A 55 19.80 -6.09 17.26
C ALA A 55 20.71 -4.85 17.22
N VAL A 56 21.27 -4.51 16.06
CA VAL A 56 22.10 -3.31 15.89
C VAL A 56 21.22 -2.05 15.82
N MET A 57 20.22 -2.03 14.95
CA MET A 57 19.41 -0.84 14.67
C MET A 57 18.48 -0.46 15.83
N SER A 58 18.07 -1.41 16.68
CA SER A 58 17.35 -1.10 17.93
C SER A 58 18.16 -0.28 18.93
N ARG A 59 19.48 -0.13 18.73
CA ARG A 59 20.39 0.67 19.56
C ARG A 59 20.85 1.96 18.90
N LEU A 60 20.55 2.15 17.61
CA LEU A 60 20.96 3.34 16.87
C LEU A 60 19.78 4.30 16.73
N PRO A 61 20.03 5.62 16.65
CA PRO A 61 18.97 6.57 16.33
C PRO A 61 18.42 6.26 14.94
N PHE A 62 17.10 6.41 14.77
CA PHE A 62 16.46 6.20 13.49
C PHE A 62 16.93 7.24 12.48
N LEU A 63 17.27 6.80 11.27
CA LEU A 63 17.64 7.67 10.18
C LEU A 63 16.37 8.17 9.49
N THR A 64 15.90 9.36 9.86
CA THR A 64 14.72 9.98 9.24
C THR A 64 14.90 10.08 7.73
N LEU A 65 13.91 9.58 6.97
CA LEU A 65 13.88 9.65 5.52
C LEU A 65 12.84 10.67 5.08
N HIS A 66 13.19 11.52 4.12
CA HIS A 66 12.28 12.50 3.53
C HIS A 66 12.02 12.16 2.07
N SER A 67 10.80 12.44 1.60
CA SER A 67 10.47 12.42 0.19
C SER A 67 9.47 13.51 -0.18
N ASP A 68 9.73 14.16 -1.31
CA ASP A 68 8.81 15.08 -1.96
C ASP A 68 7.92 14.27 -2.89
N VAL A 69 6.93 13.56 -2.32
CA VAL A 69 6.06 12.65 -3.06
C VAL A 69 5.15 13.42 -4.00
N ARG A 70 4.93 12.86 -5.19
CA ARG A 70 4.03 13.39 -6.21
C ARG A 70 3.11 12.32 -6.74
N ASP A 71 1.98 12.78 -7.28
CA ASP A 71 1.05 11.97 -8.05
C ASP A 71 0.57 10.71 -7.29
N VAL A 72 0.10 10.87 -6.05
CA VAL A 72 -0.38 9.73 -5.25
C VAL A 72 -1.78 9.35 -5.68
N VAL A 73 -1.89 8.29 -6.46
CA VAL A 73 -3.17 7.72 -6.89
C VAL A 73 -3.63 6.74 -5.82
N TYR A 74 -4.70 7.10 -5.11
CA TYR A 74 -5.42 6.21 -4.20
C TYR A 74 -6.53 5.50 -4.96
N VAL A 75 -6.64 4.19 -4.74
CA VAL A 75 -7.79 3.38 -5.14
C VAL A 75 -8.16 2.49 -3.97
N SER A 76 -9.41 2.58 -3.54
CA SER A 76 -9.91 1.89 -2.36
C SER A 76 -11.18 1.14 -2.68
N TRP A 77 -11.35 -0.01 -2.04
CA TRP A 77 -12.57 -0.82 -2.09
C TRP A 77 -13.04 -1.07 -0.68
N LEU A 78 -14.35 -1.15 -0.48
CA LEU A 78 -14.89 -1.74 0.72
C LEU A 78 -14.86 -3.27 0.55
N VAL A 79 -14.33 -3.97 1.54
CA VAL A 79 -14.24 -5.43 1.57
C VAL A 79 -14.86 -5.97 2.86
N ASP A 80 -15.16 -7.26 2.90
CA ASP A 80 -15.67 -7.94 4.09
C ASP A 80 -14.66 -7.83 5.24
N ALA A 81 -15.08 -7.21 6.35
CA ALA A 81 -14.21 -6.93 7.49
C ALA A 81 -13.76 -8.21 8.19
N ALA A 82 -14.63 -9.23 8.29
CA ALA A 82 -14.27 -10.50 8.92
C ALA A 82 -13.20 -11.26 8.11
N ALA A 83 -13.30 -11.26 6.79
CA ALA A 83 -12.30 -11.83 5.89
C ALA A 83 -10.97 -11.07 5.96
N ALA A 84 -11.02 -9.74 5.94
CA ALA A 84 -9.83 -8.91 6.08
C ALA A 84 -9.16 -9.10 7.46
N GLN A 85 -9.93 -9.23 8.53
CA GLN A 85 -9.42 -9.40 9.90
C GLN A 85 -8.62 -10.70 10.06
N ARG A 86 -8.96 -11.76 9.31
CA ARG A 86 -8.19 -13.02 9.28
C ARG A 86 -6.78 -12.86 8.70
N LEU A 87 -6.50 -11.75 8.01
CA LEU A 87 -5.18 -11.47 7.46
C LEU A 87 -4.23 -10.86 8.49
N LEU A 88 -4.78 -10.32 9.58
CA LEU A 88 -4.00 -9.63 10.60
C LEU A 88 -3.54 -10.59 11.69
N PRO A 89 -2.38 -10.32 12.33
CA PRO A 89 -1.96 -11.06 13.51
C PRO A 89 -2.91 -10.80 14.69
N ALA A 90 -2.90 -11.71 15.65
CA ALA A 90 -3.70 -11.60 16.87
C ALA A 90 -3.39 -10.29 17.62
N GLY A 91 -4.43 -9.67 18.19
CA GLY A 91 -4.33 -8.43 18.96
C GLY A 91 -4.34 -7.14 18.13
N VAL A 92 -4.42 -7.23 16.80
CA VAL A 92 -4.66 -6.07 15.94
C VAL A 92 -6.11 -6.04 15.50
N VAL A 93 -6.78 -4.90 15.69
CA VAL A 93 -8.20 -4.72 15.38
C VAL A 93 -8.35 -3.80 14.18
N LEU A 94 -9.02 -4.29 13.13
CA LEU A 94 -9.36 -3.47 11.98
C LEU A 94 -10.44 -2.45 12.32
N TRP A 95 -10.31 -1.27 11.74
CA TRP A 95 -11.43 -0.37 11.63
C TRP A 95 -12.50 -1.04 10.77
N GLN A 96 -13.74 -1.03 11.24
CA GLN A 96 -14.86 -1.53 10.46
C GLN A 96 -16.14 -0.80 10.82
N ARG A 97 -17.05 -0.72 9.85
CA ARG A 97 -18.42 -0.26 10.02
C ARG A 97 -19.33 -1.10 9.13
N ASP A 98 -20.47 -1.53 9.67
CA ASP A 98 -21.44 -2.35 8.95
C ASP A 98 -20.84 -3.60 8.28
N GLY A 99 -19.88 -4.24 8.95
CA GLY A 99 -19.17 -5.42 8.44
C GLY A 99 -18.20 -5.14 7.28
N LYS A 100 -17.95 -3.86 6.96
CA LYS A 100 -17.06 -3.43 5.87
C LYS A 100 -15.82 -2.72 6.42
N THR A 101 -14.70 -2.89 5.73
CA THR A 101 -13.46 -2.13 5.95
C THR A 101 -12.89 -1.66 4.62
N PRO A 102 -12.21 -0.50 4.55
CA PRO A 102 -11.49 -0.10 3.36
C PRO A 102 -10.22 -0.94 3.20
N PHE A 103 -10.02 -1.45 1.99
CA PHE A 103 -8.74 -1.92 1.49
C PHE A 103 -8.26 -0.92 0.44
N THR A 104 -7.07 -0.36 0.65
CA THR A 104 -6.53 0.72 -0.18
C THR A 104 -5.23 0.30 -0.82
N VAL A 105 -5.10 0.61 -2.10
CA VAL A 105 -3.84 0.64 -2.84
C VAL A 105 -3.53 2.09 -3.17
N LEU A 106 -2.36 2.56 -2.78
CA LEU A 106 -1.83 3.85 -3.23
C LEU A 106 -0.56 3.64 -4.04
N THR A 107 -0.49 4.25 -5.22
CA THR A 107 0.69 4.22 -6.09
C THR A 107 1.18 5.63 -6.33
N TYR A 108 2.48 5.86 -6.14
CA TYR A 108 3.03 7.21 -6.15
C TYR A 108 4.48 7.25 -6.59
N ARG A 109 4.92 8.46 -6.93
CA ARG A 109 6.30 8.76 -7.28
C ARG A 109 7.00 9.40 -6.10
N HIS A 110 8.09 8.80 -5.66
CA HIS A 110 9.00 9.49 -4.77
C HIS A 110 9.74 10.62 -5.50
N GLY A 111 9.97 11.73 -4.80
CA GLY A 111 10.90 12.78 -5.22
C GLY A 111 11.98 12.97 -4.17
N HIS A 112 13.24 13.08 -4.60
CA HIS A 112 14.40 13.32 -3.74
C HIS A 112 14.43 12.41 -2.51
N PHE A 113 14.07 11.13 -2.66
CA PHE A 113 13.94 10.22 -1.53
C PHE A 113 15.30 9.91 -0.91
N GLY A 114 15.42 10.12 0.39
CA GLY A 114 16.62 9.75 1.11
C GLY A 114 16.73 10.38 2.50
N PRO A 115 17.89 10.19 3.16
CA PRO A 115 18.14 10.66 4.51
C PRO A 115 17.98 12.17 4.67
N ALA A 116 17.25 12.60 5.71
CA ALA A 116 17.01 14.00 6.02
C ALA A 116 18.32 14.79 6.19
N LEU A 117 19.37 14.17 6.74
CA LEU A 117 20.69 14.76 6.97
C LEU A 117 21.40 15.23 5.68
N LEU A 118 21.05 14.66 4.53
CA LEU A 118 21.63 15.08 3.25
C LEU A 118 21.03 16.41 2.75
N GLY A 119 19.95 16.89 3.37
CA GLY A 119 19.32 18.16 3.03
C GLY A 119 19.04 18.29 1.52
N PRO A 120 19.50 19.35 0.86
CA PRO A 120 19.36 19.52 -0.59
C PRO A 120 20.09 18.49 -1.47
N LEU A 121 21.12 17.80 -0.96
CA LEU A 121 21.89 16.82 -1.74
C LEU A 121 21.07 15.58 -2.09
N ARG A 122 19.94 15.33 -1.40
CA ARG A 122 18.98 14.29 -1.77
C ARG A 122 18.49 14.39 -3.21
N LYS A 123 18.56 15.58 -3.83
CA LYS A 123 18.20 15.79 -5.24
C LYS A 123 19.04 14.97 -6.23
N LEU A 124 20.21 14.49 -5.79
CA LEU A 124 21.10 13.63 -6.58
C LEU A 124 20.78 12.15 -6.42
N LEU A 125 19.94 11.77 -5.46
CA LEU A 125 19.56 10.39 -5.24
C LEU A 125 18.44 9.98 -6.20
N PRO A 126 18.49 8.74 -6.74
CA PRO A 126 17.36 8.21 -7.49
C PRO A 126 16.13 8.12 -6.60
N SER A 127 14.95 8.08 -7.19
CA SER A 127 13.69 7.93 -6.46
C SER A 127 12.79 6.92 -7.17
N PRO A 128 12.23 5.93 -6.44
CA PRO A 128 11.45 4.87 -7.06
C PRO A 128 9.98 5.30 -7.25
N LEU A 129 9.26 4.56 -8.08
CA LEU A 129 7.83 4.39 -7.88
C LEU A 129 7.60 3.45 -6.70
N GLN A 130 6.60 3.74 -5.87
CA GLN A 130 6.19 2.85 -4.79
C GLN A 130 4.67 2.67 -4.80
N SER A 131 4.24 1.46 -4.48
CA SER A 131 2.84 1.13 -4.22
C SER A 131 2.72 0.54 -2.81
N ASN A 132 1.83 1.10 -2.00
CA ASN A 132 1.53 0.63 -0.65
C ASN A 132 0.08 0.15 -0.57
N TRP A 133 -0.09 -1.06 -0.04
CA TRP A 133 -1.36 -1.78 -0.02
C TRP A 133 -1.69 -2.03 1.43
N ARG A 134 -2.84 -1.54 1.89
CA ARG A 134 -3.08 -1.38 3.31
C ARG A 134 -4.53 -1.55 3.73
N LEU A 135 -4.68 -1.86 5.01
CA LEU A 135 -5.93 -1.83 5.77
C LEU A 135 -5.81 -0.79 6.89
N TYR A 136 -6.93 -0.39 7.47
CA TYR A 136 -6.98 0.65 8.51
C TYR A 136 -7.28 0.04 9.86
N LEU A 137 -6.62 0.53 10.90
CA LEU A 137 -6.81 0.05 12.26
C LEU A 137 -7.84 0.89 13.01
N ASP A 138 -8.59 0.24 13.88
CA ASP A 138 -9.50 0.93 14.79
C ASP A 138 -8.72 1.74 15.83
N HIS A 139 -7.64 1.15 16.33
CA HIS A 139 -6.69 1.75 17.25
C HIS A 139 -5.31 1.15 17.03
N THR A 140 -4.28 1.86 17.49
CA THR A 140 -2.91 1.35 17.48
C THR A 140 -2.75 0.19 18.46
N PRO A 141 -1.88 -0.79 18.17
CA PRO A 141 -1.61 -1.90 19.08
C PRO A 141 -1.02 -1.43 20.41
N ALA A 142 -1.16 -2.28 21.44
CA ALA A 142 -0.59 -2.01 22.76
C ALA A 142 0.92 -1.68 22.67
N GLY A 143 1.34 -0.65 23.41
CA GLY A 143 2.73 -0.17 23.41
C GLY A 143 3.06 0.87 22.32
N ALA A 144 2.09 1.21 21.44
CA ALA A 144 2.20 2.32 20.49
C ALA A 144 1.38 3.56 20.93
N PRO A 145 1.73 4.78 20.48
CA PRO A 145 0.92 5.97 20.69
C PRO A 145 -0.46 5.84 20.03
N ALA A 146 -1.49 6.46 20.61
CA ALA A 146 -2.84 6.48 20.04
C ALA A 146 -2.92 7.49 18.88
N VAL A 147 -2.68 7.02 17.66
CA VAL A 147 -2.70 7.84 16.42
C VAL A 147 -3.34 7.05 15.28
N PRO A 148 -3.89 7.72 14.25
CA PRO A 148 -4.32 7.07 13.00
C PRO A 148 -3.24 6.15 12.44
N CYS A 149 -3.60 4.88 12.26
CA CYS A 149 -2.64 3.83 11.91
C CYS A 149 -3.17 2.86 10.87
N VAL A 150 -2.30 2.48 9.94
CA VAL A 150 -2.57 1.50 8.90
C VAL A 150 -1.77 0.22 9.09
N TYR A 151 -2.31 -0.89 8.63
CA TYR A 151 -1.58 -2.15 8.52
C TYR A 151 -1.08 -2.33 7.08
N PHE A 152 0.23 -2.44 6.91
CA PHE A 152 0.83 -2.71 5.60
C PHE A 152 0.70 -4.19 5.23
N LEU A 153 -0.09 -4.46 4.18
CA LEU A 153 -0.20 -5.78 3.58
C LEU A 153 0.95 -6.02 2.60
N LYS A 154 1.11 -5.13 1.62
CA LYS A 154 2.16 -5.22 0.58
C LYS A 154 2.79 -3.86 0.35
N ASN A 155 4.09 -3.89 0.09
CA ASN A 155 4.85 -2.76 -0.44
C ASN A 155 5.52 -3.22 -1.73
N ILE A 156 5.41 -2.43 -2.80
CA ILE A 156 6.00 -2.74 -4.10
C ILE A 156 6.81 -1.53 -4.54
N MET A 157 7.99 -1.77 -5.12
CA MET A 157 8.79 -0.74 -5.77
C MET A 157 9.23 -1.19 -7.16
N ASP A 158 9.56 -0.23 -8.02
CA ASP A 158 10.11 -0.44 -9.37
C ASP A 158 11.65 -0.56 -9.41
N SER A 159 12.30 -0.33 -8.27
CA SER A 159 13.75 -0.19 -8.19
C SER A 159 14.38 -1.23 -7.27
N LEU A 160 15.25 -2.09 -7.83
CA LEU A 160 15.93 -3.14 -7.07
C LEU A 160 16.73 -2.60 -5.87
N PRO A 161 17.55 -1.52 -5.99
CA PRO A 161 18.25 -0.96 -4.84
C PRO A 161 17.32 -0.53 -3.70
N HIS A 162 16.17 0.06 -4.01
CA HIS A 162 15.21 0.51 -3.00
C HIS A 162 14.43 -0.67 -2.39
N ALA A 163 14.01 -1.64 -3.20
CA ALA A 163 13.33 -2.84 -2.73
C ALA A 163 14.24 -3.68 -1.82
N LEU A 164 15.50 -3.88 -2.19
CA LEU A 164 16.48 -4.55 -1.34
C LEU A 164 16.84 -3.69 -0.13
N GLY A 165 17.06 -2.39 -0.31
CA GLY A 165 17.42 -1.48 0.77
C GLY A 165 16.38 -1.50 1.90
N THR A 166 15.10 -1.42 1.56
CA THR A 166 14.03 -1.54 2.57
C THR A 166 14.04 -2.90 3.27
N ARG A 167 14.17 -4.02 2.55
CA ARG A 167 14.27 -5.35 3.20
C ARG A 167 15.50 -5.52 4.08
N LEU A 168 16.60 -4.88 3.69
CA LEU A 168 17.88 -4.98 4.39
C LEU A 168 18.06 -3.95 5.50
N PHE A 169 17.21 -2.93 5.60
CA PHE A 169 17.38 -1.85 6.57
C PHE A 169 16.10 -1.48 7.34
N SER A 170 14.97 -2.14 7.05
CA SER A 170 13.67 -1.89 7.68
C SER A 170 12.96 -3.21 8.00
N ASP A 171 12.28 -3.23 9.13
CA ASP A 171 11.33 -4.28 9.53
C ASP A 171 9.92 -4.01 9.02
N ILE A 172 9.53 -2.75 8.82
CA ILE A 172 8.15 -2.39 8.45
C ILE A 172 7.84 -2.53 6.96
N LEU A 173 8.86 -2.53 6.11
CA LEU A 173 8.71 -2.58 4.66
C LEU A 173 9.29 -3.88 4.06
N PRO A 174 8.54 -4.99 4.07
CA PRO A 174 8.93 -6.19 3.35
C PRO A 174 8.64 -6.03 1.83
N THR A 175 9.38 -5.14 1.17
CA THR A 175 9.09 -4.65 -0.17
C THR A 175 9.31 -5.68 -1.28
N HIS A 176 8.33 -5.86 -2.14
CA HIS A 176 8.42 -6.63 -3.37
C HIS A 176 8.99 -5.79 -4.51
N LEU A 177 9.68 -6.43 -5.45
CA LEU A 177 10.13 -5.78 -6.68
C LEU A 177 9.15 -6.13 -7.81
N ALA A 178 8.58 -5.12 -8.46
CA ALA A 178 7.82 -5.29 -9.69
C ALA A 178 8.74 -5.65 -10.86
N ASP A 179 8.25 -6.43 -11.82
CA ASP A 179 8.98 -6.62 -13.09
C ASP A 179 8.90 -5.35 -13.93
N ASN A 180 7.70 -4.78 -14.02
CA ASN A 180 7.46 -3.44 -14.53
C ASN A 180 6.41 -2.74 -13.68
N MET A 181 6.60 -1.43 -13.49
CA MET A 181 5.67 -0.59 -12.75
C MET A 181 5.63 0.78 -13.41
N THR A 182 4.43 1.27 -13.70
CA THR A 182 4.22 2.57 -14.33
C THR A 182 3.23 3.40 -13.53
N LEU A 183 3.43 4.71 -13.58
CA LEU A 183 2.53 5.72 -13.04
C LEU A 183 2.58 6.93 -13.97
N GLU A 184 1.46 7.18 -14.62
CA GLU A 184 1.26 8.27 -15.55
C GLU A 184 0.07 9.09 -15.08
N VAL A 185 0.29 10.38 -14.82
CA VAL A 185 -0.76 11.33 -14.48
C VAL A 185 -0.68 12.49 -15.47
N THR A 186 -1.81 12.75 -16.14
CA THR A 186 -2.00 13.84 -17.09
C THR A 186 -2.96 14.87 -16.50
N ALA A 187 -3.34 15.88 -17.28
CA ALA A 187 -4.35 16.85 -16.84
C ALA A 187 -5.74 16.23 -16.64
N THR A 188 -6.04 15.09 -17.27
CA THR A 188 -7.38 14.50 -17.29
C THR A 188 -7.41 13.04 -16.86
N GLN A 189 -6.27 12.36 -16.73
CA GLN A 189 -6.23 10.94 -16.45
C GLN A 189 -5.10 10.54 -15.52
N ALA A 190 -5.32 9.48 -14.77
CA ALA A 190 -4.32 8.76 -14.00
C ALA A 190 -4.32 7.28 -14.41
N ARG A 191 -3.12 6.74 -14.65
CA ARG A 191 -2.91 5.33 -14.93
C ARG A 191 -1.79 4.79 -14.06
N CYS A 192 -2.02 3.67 -13.40
CA CYS A 192 -0.95 2.95 -12.73
C CYS A 192 -1.05 1.45 -12.98
N ALA A 193 0.10 0.82 -13.21
CA ALA A 193 0.16 -0.60 -13.48
C ALA A 193 1.37 -1.22 -12.77
N ILE A 194 1.20 -2.45 -12.29
CA ILE A 194 2.24 -3.30 -11.74
C ILE A 194 2.13 -4.66 -12.41
N THR A 195 3.19 -5.08 -13.11
CA THR A 195 3.29 -6.45 -13.62
C THR A 195 4.25 -7.25 -12.73
N PRO A 196 3.87 -8.47 -12.34
CA PRO A 196 4.63 -9.27 -11.38
C PRO A 196 5.86 -9.95 -11.99
N GLY A 197 5.85 -10.23 -13.31
CA GLY A 197 6.79 -11.16 -13.94
C GLY A 197 6.71 -12.54 -13.28
N ALA A 198 7.87 -13.16 -13.01
CA ALA A 198 7.95 -14.38 -12.19
C ALA A 198 8.09 -14.07 -10.67
N GLY A 199 7.88 -12.81 -10.28
CA GLY A 199 8.14 -12.29 -8.95
C GLY A 199 6.98 -12.50 -7.99
N SER A 200 7.07 -11.77 -6.87
CA SER A 200 6.10 -11.84 -5.76
C SER A 200 5.25 -10.59 -5.61
N ALA A 201 5.50 -9.55 -6.41
CA ALA A 201 4.64 -8.37 -6.41
C ALA A 201 3.24 -8.75 -6.91
N PRO A 202 2.15 -8.26 -6.31
CA PRO A 202 0.81 -8.46 -6.86
C PRO A 202 0.59 -7.62 -8.13
N LEU A 203 -0.26 -8.11 -9.03
CA LEU A 203 -0.71 -7.37 -10.21
C LEU A 203 -1.58 -6.18 -9.81
N LEU A 204 -1.41 -5.04 -10.48
CA LEU A 204 -2.32 -3.90 -10.45
C LEU A 204 -2.49 -3.35 -11.87
N ASP A 205 -3.71 -3.00 -12.26
CA ASP A 205 -3.98 -2.22 -13.48
C ASP A 205 -5.16 -1.29 -13.24
N VAL A 206 -4.86 0.00 -13.09
CA VAL A 206 -5.81 1.06 -12.81
C VAL A 206 -5.77 2.09 -13.93
N GLN A 207 -6.95 2.49 -14.38
CA GLN A 207 -7.15 3.65 -15.22
C GLN A 207 -8.32 4.47 -14.65
N ALA A 208 -8.12 5.76 -14.46
CA ALA A 208 -9.13 6.66 -13.93
C ALA A 208 -9.08 8.03 -14.60
N ASP A 209 -10.25 8.66 -14.74
CA ASP A 209 -10.37 10.05 -15.18
C ASP A 209 -10.33 10.99 -13.97
N ILE A 210 -9.62 12.11 -14.11
CA ILE A 210 -9.66 13.22 -13.15
C ILE A 210 -10.96 13.98 -13.38
N THR A 211 -11.75 14.13 -12.32
CA THR A 211 -13.10 14.72 -12.38
C THR A 211 -13.24 15.89 -11.42
N ALA A 212 -14.13 16.82 -11.75
CA ALA A 212 -14.42 17.97 -10.88
C ALA A 212 -15.37 17.62 -9.72
N GLU A 213 -16.14 16.54 -9.87
CA GLU A 213 -17.18 16.15 -8.91
C GLU A 213 -16.60 15.30 -7.78
N HIS A 214 -16.67 15.84 -6.57
CA HIS A 214 -16.31 15.14 -5.34
C HIS A 214 -17.52 14.38 -4.80
N GLY A 215 -17.78 13.19 -5.35
CA GLY A 215 -18.90 12.34 -5.00
C GLY A 215 -18.48 11.05 -4.30
N LEU A 216 -19.33 10.56 -3.39
CA LEU A 216 -19.27 9.19 -2.87
C LEU A 216 -20.46 8.41 -3.43
N ASP A 217 -20.25 7.13 -3.74
CA ASP A 217 -21.39 6.23 -3.95
C ASP A 217 -22.12 5.97 -2.62
N ALA A 218 -23.27 5.29 -2.70
CA ALA A 218 -24.10 5.04 -1.51
C ALA A 218 -23.35 4.28 -0.39
N ASP A 219 -22.49 3.32 -0.75
CA ASP A 219 -21.76 2.52 0.22
C ASP A 219 -20.71 3.36 0.96
N TRP A 220 -19.93 4.16 0.23
CA TRP A 220 -18.93 5.05 0.82
C TRP A 220 -19.59 6.18 1.61
N GLN A 221 -20.69 6.73 1.10
CA GLN A 221 -21.46 7.78 1.74
C GLN A 221 -22.05 7.32 3.08
N GLN A 222 -22.53 6.08 3.17
CA GLN A 222 -23.03 5.51 4.43
C GLN A 222 -21.92 5.41 5.49
N LEU A 223 -20.70 5.04 5.10
CA LEU A 223 -19.60 4.82 6.02
C LEU A 223 -18.93 6.11 6.51
N PHE A 224 -18.76 7.08 5.62
CA PHE A 224 -17.96 8.28 5.86
C PHE A 224 -18.77 9.58 5.87
N GLY A 225 -20.00 9.57 5.38
CA GLY A 225 -20.89 10.72 5.38
C GLY A 225 -20.60 11.78 4.32
N ASN A 226 -19.35 11.99 3.91
CA ASN A 226 -19.01 12.87 2.79
C ASN A 226 -17.60 12.59 2.24
N TRP A 227 -17.34 13.10 1.03
CA TRP A 227 -16.05 12.97 0.33
C TRP A 227 -14.85 13.39 1.19
N ARG A 228 -14.94 14.55 1.85
CA ARG A 228 -13.83 15.13 2.60
C ARG A 228 -13.42 14.22 3.75
N ASP A 229 -14.39 13.69 4.48
CA ASP A 229 -14.15 12.80 5.62
C ASP A 229 -13.62 11.43 5.16
N ALA A 230 -14.09 10.91 4.03
CA ALA A 230 -13.53 9.70 3.42
C ALA A 230 -12.06 9.90 3.00
N VAL A 231 -11.74 10.99 2.30
CA VAL A 231 -10.36 11.32 1.91
C VAL A 231 -9.47 11.54 3.13
N ALA A 232 -9.93 12.30 4.12
CA ALA A 232 -9.17 12.56 5.34
C ALA A 232 -8.86 11.24 6.08
N PHE A 233 -9.87 10.37 6.24
CA PHE A 233 -9.67 9.07 6.85
C PHE A 233 -8.66 8.22 6.06
N LEU A 234 -8.79 8.14 4.73
CA LEU A 234 -7.92 7.27 3.95
C LEU A 234 -6.50 7.82 3.78
N ALA A 235 -6.31 9.14 3.73
CA ALA A 235 -5.03 9.76 3.37
C ALA A 235 -4.23 10.30 4.56
N CYS A 236 -4.87 10.76 5.64
CA CYS A 236 -4.20 11.35 6.80
C CYS A 236 -3.89 10.28 7.84
N GLN A 237 -2.70 9.68 7.72
CA GLN A 237 -2.23 8.60 8.59
C GLN A 237 -0.88 8.97 9.19
N ASP A 238 -0.72 8.74 10.49
CA ASP A 238 0.45 9.15 11.27
C ASP A 238 1.36 7.97 11.62
N ALA A 239 0.87 6.75 11.44
CA ALA A 239 1.65 5.56 11.67
C ALA A 239 1.29 4.42 10.72
N ALA A 240 2.21 3.48 10.61
CA ALA A 240 1.95 2.18 10.03
C ALA A 240 2.47 1.08 10.95
N ILE A 241 1.88 -0.11 10.82
CA ILE A 241 2.43 -1.33 11.38
C ILE A 241 2.58 -2.41 10.32
N ALA A 242 3.47 -3.36 10.58
CA ALA A 242 3.57 -4.61 9.84
C ALA A 242 3.84 -5.76 10.81
N HIS A 243 3.46 -6.97 10.40
CA HIS A 243 3.85 -8.18 11.10
C HIS A 243 5.26 -8.61 10.67
N VAL A 244 6.06 -9.06 11.64
CA VAL A 244 7.42 -9.57 11.45
C VAL A 244 7.43 -11.09 11.68
N PRO A 245 7.28 -11.93 10.62
CA PRO A 245 7.00 -13.36 10.79
C PRO A 245 8.07 -14.12 11.58
N ARG A 246 9.35 -13.74 11.42
CA ARG A 246 10.48 -14.45 12.03
C ARG A 246 10.50 -14.42 13.57
N ASN A 247 9.80 -13.47 14.20
CA ASN A 247 9.75 -13.34 15.65
C ASN A 247 8.32 -13.16 16.19
N GLY A 248 7.31 -13.19 15.31
CA GLY A 248 5.90 -13.06 15.67
C GLY A 248 5.50 -11.68 16.22
N LYS A 249 6.35 -10.66 16.06
CA LYS A 249 6.12 -9.32 16.62
C LYS A 249 5.52 -8.37 15.59
N LEU A 250 4.99 -7.27 16.10
CA LEU A 250 4.66 -6.10 15.29
C LEU A 250 5.84 -5.15 15.25
N VAL A 251 6.01 -4.49 14.12
CA VAL A 251 6.82 -3.29 14.01
C VAL A 251 5.88 -2.11 13.81
N PHE A 252 6.15 -1.03 14.53
CA PHE A 252 5.45 0.25 14.47
C PHE A 252 6.40 1.30 13.90
N GLY A 253 5.94 2.04 12.90
CA GLY A 253 6.68 3.12 12.28
C GLY A 253 5.85 4.38 12.27
N GLU A 254 6.41 5.47 12.80
CA GLU A 254 5.80 6.78 12.73
C GLU A 254 6.11 7.43 11.39
N ILE A 255 5.09 8.03 10.80
CA ILE A 255 5.18 8.74 9.53
C ILE A 255 4.58 10.12 9.68
N ASP A 256 5.09 11.07 8.90
CA ASP A 256 4.48 12.38 8.72
C ASP A 256 4.00 12.46 7.27
N LEU A 257 2.67 12.50 7.09
CA LEU A 257 2.01 12.58 5.79
C LEU A 257 0.94 13.67 5.83
N PRO A 258 1.35 14.96 5.80
CA PRO A 258 0.44 16.10 5.95
C PRO A 258 -0.29 16.37 4.64
N VAL A 259 -1.26 15.51 4.30
CA VAL A 259 -2.10 15.68 3.11
C VAL A 259 -3.01 16.90 3.28
N ASP A 260 -2.91 17.86 2.36
CA ASP A 260 -3.90 18.92 2.22
C ASP A 260 -5.12 18.39 1.46
N VAL A 261 -6.16 18.01 2.19
CA VAL A 261 -7.42 17.48 1.64
C VAL A 261 -8.06 18.47 0.64
N GLY A 262 -7.79 19.77 0.74
CA GLY A 262 -8.29 20.77 -0.21
C GLY A 262 -7.64 20.73 -1.59
N GLN A 263 -6.48 20.07 -1.72
CA GLN A 263 -5.76 19.88 -2.99
C GLN A 263 -6.02 18.51 -3.63
N VAL A 264 -6.80 17.65 -2.98
CA VAL A 264 -7.12 16.32 -3.48
C VAL A 264 -8.13 16.43 -4.62
N GLN A 265 -7.85 15.70 -5.71
CA GLN A 265 -8.71 15.66 -6.88
C GLN A 265 -9.47 14.34 -6.93
N ALA A 266 -10.76 14.39 -7.29
CA ALA A 266 -11.55 13.20 -7.49
C ALA A 266 -11.11 12.41 -8.74
N LEU A 267 -11.08 11.09 -8.61
CA LEU A 267 -10.86 10.18 -9.73
C LEU A 267 -12.08 9.28 -9.92
N THR A 268 -12.56 9.14 -11.15
CA THR A 268 -13.53 8.11 -11.53
C THR A 268 -12.79 6.96 -12.18
N ALA A 269 -12.77 5.80 -11.51
CA ALA A 269 -12.09 4.62 -12.03
C ALA A 269 -12.85 4.02 -13.23
N LEU A 270 -12.19 3.98 -14.38
CA LEU A 270 -12.65 3.27 -15.58
C LEU A 270 -12.29 1.78 -15.51
N ARG A 271 -11.15 1.48 -14.87
CA ARG A 271 -10.64 0.13 -14.63
C ARG A 271 -9.84 0.13 -13.34
N ALA A 272 -9.98 -0.93 -12.53
CA ALA A 272 -9.28 -1.06 -11.27
C ALA A 272 -9.05 -2.53 -10.91
N ASP A 273 -8.22 -3.22 -11.71
CA ASP A 273 -7.88 -4.61 -11.48
C ASP A 273 -6.77 -4.71 -10.42
N CYS A 274 -7.01 -5.54 -9.42
CA CYS A 274 -6.09 -5.74 -8.31
C CYS A 274 -6.00 -7.22 -7.96
N GLY A 275 -4.79 -7.78 -8.05
CA GLY A 275 -4.56 -9.23 -7.88
C GLY A 275 -4.93 -9.77 -6.50
N LEU A 276 -5.05 -8.91 -5.48
CA LEU A 276 -5.45 -9.32 -4.13
C LEU A 276 -6.97 -9.35 -3.92
N LEU A 277 -7.76 -8.71 -4.79
CA LEU A 277 -9.23 -8.71 -4.67
C LEU A 277 -9.85 -10.08 -4.95
N GLY A 278 -9.13 -11.01 -5.58
CA GLY A 278 -9.60 -12.40 -5.69
C GLY A 278 -9.74 -13.11 -4.33
N GLN A 279 -8.98 -12.67 -3.31
CA GLN A 279 -9.04 -13.19 -1.94
C GLN A 279 -9.84 -12.28 -1.00
N LEU A 280 -9.97 -11.00 -1.33
CA LEU A 280 -10.84 -10.03 -0.66
C LEU A 280 -11.79 -9.39 -1.68
N PRO A 281 -12.87 -10.09 -2.09
CA PRO A 281 -13.79 -9.57 -3.09
C PRO A 281 -14.37 -8.22 -2.67
N PRO A 282 -14.42 -7.23 -3.58
CA PRO A 282 -14.96 -5.92 -3.26
C PRO A 282 -16.47 -6.00 -3.07
N LEU A 283 -16.96 -5.27 -2.08
CA LEU A 283 -18.37 -5.07 -1.77
C LEU A 283 -18.89 -3.70 -2.27
N SER A 284 -18.02 -2.89 -2.87
CA SER A 284 -18.33 -1.57 -3.42
C SER A 284 -17.67 -1.36 -4.77
N THR A 285 -18.08 -0.30 -5.46
CA THR A 285 -17.26 0.25 -6.54
C THR A 285 -15.96 0.85 -5.99
N PRO A 286 -14.88 0.93 -6.79
CA PRO A 286 -13.64 1.57 -6.36
C PRO A 286 -13.84 3.06 -6.11
N PHE A 287 -13.42 3.51 -4.93
CA PHE A 287 -13.26 4.91 -4.58
C PHE A 287 -11.82 5.35 -4.85
N ALA A 288 -11.64 6.34 -5.72
CA ALA A 288 -10.31 6.77 -6.14
C ALA A 288 -10.13 8.29 -6.06
N PHE A 289 -8.91 8.71 -5.74
CA PHE A 289 -8.55 10.13 -5.70
C PHE A 289 -7.04 10.31 -5.91
N LEU A 290 -6.65 11.53 -6.30
CA LEU A 290 -5.27 11.92 -6.53
C LEU A 290 -4.83 12.95 -5.48
N VAL A 291 -3.72 12.67 -4.80
CA VAL A 291 -2.97 13.67 -4.02
C VAL A 291 -1.81 14.15 -4.88
N PRO A 292 -1.85 15.39 -5.43
CA PRO A 292 -0.84 15.83 -6.40
C PRO A 292 0.58 15.89 -5.82
N LYS A 293 0.71 16.28 -4.55
CA LYS A 293 1.98 16.40 -3.84
C LYS A 293 1.82 16.27 -2.34
N VAL A 294 2.80 15.71 -1.67
CA VAL A 294 2.89 15.67 -0.20
C VAL A 294 4.34 15.51 0.25
N ALA A 295 4.71 16.20 1.32
CA ALA A 295 6.02 16.04 1.96
C ALA A 295 5.96 14.85 2.94
N PHE A 296 6.45 13.69 2.52
CA PHE A 296 6.44 12.48 3.32
C PHE A 296 7.71 12.38 4.18
N LYS A 297 7.56 11.97 5.44
CA LYS A 297 8.68 11.59 6.30
C LYS A 297 8.44 10.24 6.96
N ALA A 298 9.47 9.41 6.99
CA ALA A 298 9.56 8.29 7.92
C ALA A 298 10.33 8.76 9.14
N LEU A 299 9.71 8.73 10.33
CA LEU A 299 10.23 9.36 11.54
C LEU A 299 10.87 8.34 12.48
N SER A 300 10.29 7.15 12.60
CA SER A 300 10.79 6.10 13.48
C SER A 300 10.40 4.72 12.96
N GLU A 301 11.08 3.71 13.49
CA GLU A 301 10.70 2.31 13.37
C GLU A 301 11.11 1.59 14.65
N ARG A 302 10.17 0.88 15.28
CA ARG A 302 10.44 0.09 16.49
C ARG A 302 9.58 -1.15 16.57
N LEU A 303 10.11 -2.20 17.18
CA LEU A 303 9.31 -3.36 17.54
C LEU A 303 8.40 -3.05 18.73
N LEU A 304 7.24 -3.70 18.74
CA LEU A 304 6.33 -3.80 19.88
C LEU A 304 6.49 -5.16 20.58
#